data_AF-A0A259PDQ8-F1
#
_entry.id   AF-A0A259PDQ8-F1
#
_cell.length_a   1.000
_cell.length_b   1.000
_cell.length_c   1.000
_cell.angle_alpha   90.00
_cell.angle_beta   90.00
_cell.angle_gamma   90.00
#
_symmetry.space_group_name_H-M   'P 1'
#
loop_
_entity.id
_entity.type
_entity.pdbx_description
1 polymer ?
#
loop_
_entity_poly.entity_id
_entity_poly.type
_entity_poly.pdbx_seq_one_letter_code
_entity_poly.pdbx_strand_id
1 'polypeptide(L)'
;VVRRVSGPFNVAAPGVLHGEDVAPLVGADRVVEVSRAAARAAVAAGWHLRLVPVGPGWLDMAFAAPVLDTGRARRELGWQAGRDAATTLAEAVRGISDGAGTASPPLRPRHVPRRPPRGRPVPEAGIGR
;
A
#
# COMPACT_ATOMS: atom_id res chain seq x y z
N VAL A 1 5.04 30.75 -15.42
CA VAL A 1 6.12 30.29 -16.33
C VAL A 1 6.40 28.83 -16.01
N VAL A 2 6.24 27.91 -16.97
CA VAL A 2 6.61 26.50 -16.78
C VAL A 2 8.09 26.35 -17.09
N ARG A 3 8.89 25.90 -16.13
CA ARG A 3 10.33 25.66 -16.32
C ARG A 3 10.52 24.27 -16.95
N ARG A 4 11.19 24.20 -18.11
CA ARG A 4 11.56 22.90 -18.70
C ARG A 4 12.87 22.42 -18.08
N VAL A 5 12.82 21.26 -17.43
CA VAL A 5 13.97 20.60 -16.81
C VAL A 5 14.05 19.17 -17.34
N SER A 6 15.24 18.71 -17.72
CA SER A 6 15.47 17.41 -18.36
C SER A 6 15.95 16.33 -17.37
N GLY A 7 15.70 15.08 -17.72
CA GLY A 7 16.15 13.90 -16.97
C GLY A 7 15.13 13.38 -15.95
N PRO A 8 15.45 12.28 -15.26
CA PRO A 8 14.51 11.59 -14.38
C PRO A 8 14.34 12.30 -13.03
N PHE A 9 13.16 12.14 -12.44
CA PHE A 9 12.82 12.60 -11.10
C PHE A 9 12.19 11.47 -10.31
N ASN A 10 12.61 11.31 -9.07
CA ASN A 10 11.93 10.44 -8.12
C ASN A 10 10.73 11.18 -7.53
N VAL A 11 9.62 10.46 -7.38
CA VAL A 11 8.38 10.95 -6.79
C VAL A 11 7.95 9.94 -5.74
N ALA A 12 7.84 10.38 -4.50
CA ALA A 12 7.42 9.56 -3.37
C ALA A 12 6.77 10.43 -2.31
N ALA A 13 5.76 9.89 -1.63
CA ALA A 13 5.18 10.55 -0.47
C ALA A 13 6.21 10.61 0.68
N PRO A 14 6.27 11.70 1.47
CA PRO A 14 7.19 11.84 2.58
C PRO A 14 6.96 10.77 3.66
N GLY A 15 8.04 10.21 4.17
CA GLY A 15 8.02 9.17 5.22
C GLY A 15 8.48 7.81 4.67
N VAL A 16 9.29 7.12 5.46
CA VAL A 16 9.70 5.73 5.18
C VAL A 16 8.82 4.83 6.04
N LEU A 17 8.14 3.88 5.39
CA LEU A 17 7.26 2.93 6.05
C LEU A 17 8.00 1.63 6.35
N HIS A 18 7.73 1.07 7.52
CA HIS A 18 8.22 -0.22 7.98
C HIS A 18 7.06 -1.23 8.09
N GLY A 19 7.36 -2.49 8.39
CA GLY A 19 6.33 -3.53 8.46
C GLY A 19 5.22 -3.22 9.47
N GLU A 20 5.60 -2.57 10.57
CA GLU A 20 4.72 -2.15 11.66
C GLU A 20 3.72 -1.08 11.23
N ASP A 21 4.09 -0.23 10.27
CA ASP A 21 3.19 0.78 9.71
C ASP A 21 2.15 0.16 8.77
N VAL A 22 2.49 -0.98 8.14
CA VAL A 22 1.65 -1.67 7.16
C VAL A 22 0.70 -2.68 7.79
N ALA A 23 1.15 -3.40 8.84
CA ALA A 23 0.39 -4.50 9.44
C ALA A 23 -1.05 -4.12 9.84
N PRO A 24 -1.32 -2.98 10.51
CA PRO A 24 -2.68 -2.59 10.86
C PRO A 24 -3.57 -2.33 9.64
N LEU A 25 -3.01 -1.83 8.53
CA LEU A 25 -3.75 -1.49 7.32
C LEU A 25 -4.25 -2.74 6.57
N VAL A 26 -3.55 -3.87 6.73
CA VAL A 26 -3.92 -5.15 6.10
C VAL A 26 -4.61 -6.12 7.07
N GLY A 27 -4.97 -5.67 8.27
CA GLY A 27 -5.63 -6.48 9.30
C GLY A 27 -4.73 -7.55 9.90
N ALA A 28 -3.42 -7.31 9.94
CA ALA A 28 -2.46 -8.19 10.60
C ALA A 28 -2.21 -7.70 12.04
N ASP A 29 -2.33 -8.62 13.00
CA ASP A 29 -2.12 -8.31 14.42
C ASP A 29 -0.64 -8.21 14.80
N ARG A 30 0.25 -8.81 13.99
CA ARG A 30 1.69 -8.93 14.29
C ARG A 30 2.53 -8.98 13.02
N VAL A 31 3.73 -8.39 13.10
CA VAL A 31 4.80 -8.55 12.12
C VAL A 31 5.72 -9.67 12.60
N VAL A 32 6.10 -10.57 11.70
CA VAL A 32 7.05 -11.65 11.99
C VAL A 32 8.16 -11.58 10.97
N GLU A 33 9.39 -11.44 11.45
CA GLU A 33 10.57 -11.50 10.60
C GLU A 33 10.85 -12.94 10.17
N VAL A 34 11.03 -13.14 8.87
CA VAL A 34 11.36 -14.43 8.29
C VAL A 34 12.48 -14.24 7.26
N SER A 35 13.20 -15.31 6.96
CA SER A 35 14.19 -15.24 5.88
C SER A 35 13.50 -15.00 4.54
N ARG A 36 14.18 -14.25 3.65
CA ARG A 36 13.71 -14.00 2.28
C ARG A 36 13.38 -15.31 1.54
N ALA A 37 14.20 -16.35 1.74
CA ALA A 37 13.99 -17.65 1.12
C ALA A 37 12.68 -18.31 1.59
N ALA A 38 12.39 -18.28 2.90
CA ALA A 38 11.16 -18.82 3.46
C ALA A 38 9.92 -18.05 2.96
N ALA A 39 9.96 -16.71 2.99
CA ALA A 39 8.88 -15.88 2.45
C ALA A 39 8.61 -16.17 0.97
N ARG A 40 9.68 -16.27 0.17
CA ARG A 40 9.59 -16.57 -1.26
C ARG A 40 9.00 -17.95 -1.54
N ALA A 41 9.43 -18.97 -0.79
CA ALA A 41 8.91 -20.33 -0.93
C ALA A 41 7.41 -20.40 -0.58
N ALA A 42 7.00 -19.72 0.50
CA ALA A 42 5.59 -19.66 0.90
C ALA A 42 4.71 -18.99 -0.17
N VAL A 43 5.14 -17.85 -0.73
CA VAL A 43 4.43 -17.17 -1.83
C VAL A 43 4.39 -18.04 -3.09
N ALA A 44 5.49 -18.71 -3.43
CA ALA A 44 5.54 -19.62 -4.57
C ALA A 44 4.55 -20.78 -4.42
N ALA A 45 4.53 -21.44 -3.26
CA ALA A 45 3.58 -22.51 -2.96
C ALA A 45 2.14 -22.01 -3.03
N GLY A 46 1.84 -20.89 -2.38
CA GLY A 46 0.50 -20.28 -2.42
C GLY A 46 0.05 -19.94 -3.84
N TRP A 47 0.94 -19.46 -4.70
CA TRP A 47 0.61 -19.11 -6.08
C TRP A 47 0.38 -20.36 -6.96
N HIS A 48 1.23 -21.38 -6.84
CA HIS A 48 1.04 -22.66 -7.55
C HIS A 48 -0.23 -23.39 -7.12
N LEU A 49 -0.60 -23.28 -5.84
CA LEU A 49 -1.85 -23.79 -5.28
C LEU A 49 -3.06 -22.87 -5.55
N ARG A 50 -2.88 -21.75 -6.28
CA ARG A 50 -3.92 -20.75 -6.59
C ARG A 50 -4.57 -20.11 -5.35
N LEU A 51 -3.90 -20.15 -4.20
CA LEU A 51 -4.34 -19.52 -2.95
C LEU A 51 -4.10 -18.00 -2.93
N VAL A 52 -3.09 -17.54 -3.67
CA VAL A 52 -2.77 -16.11 -3.80
C VAL A 52 -2.67 -15.71 -5.28
N PRO A 53 -3.16 -14.51 -5.66
CA PRO A 53 -3.17 -14.07 -7.05
C PRO A 53 -1.80 -13.56 -7.54
N VAL A 54 -0.85 -13.35 -6.63
CA VAL A 54 0.44 -12.71 -6.90
C VAL A 54 1.57 -13.71 -6.68
N GLY A 55 2.38 -13.94 -7.72
CA GLY A 55 3.49 -14.89 -7.69
C GLY A 55 4.77 -14.38 -7.02
N PRO A 56 5.78 -15.25 -6.81
CA PRO A 56 7.00 -14.91 -6.07
C PRO A 56 7.85 -13.80 -6.72
N GLY A 57 7.75 -13.61 -8.03
CA GLY A 57 8.44 -12.53 -8.73
C GLY A 57 8.05 -11.13 -8.25
N TRP A 58 6.80 -10.95 -7.80
CA TRP A 58 6.37 -9.69 -7.17
C TRP A 58 7.05 -9.43 -5.83
N LEU A 59 7.28 -10.48 -5.03
CA LEU A 59 8.04 -10.37 -3.80
C LEU A 59 9.51 -10.03 -4.08
N ASP A 60 10.10 -10.63 -5.11
CA ASP A 60 11.46 -10.31 -5.54
C ASP A 60 11.59 -8.84 -5.98
N MET A 61 10.58 -8.29 -6.67
CA MET A 61 10.53 -6.86 -7.01
C MET A 61 10.40 -5.97 -5.77
N ALA A 62 9.57 -6.34 -4.80
CA ALA A 62 9.39 -5.57 -3.56
C ALA A 62 10.70 -5.46 -2.77
N PHE A 63 11.48 -6.55 -2.67
CA PHE A 63 12.79 -6.53 -2.02
C PHE A 63 13.85 -5.70 -2.76
N ALA A 64 13.65 -5.44 -4.06
CA ALA A 64 14.55 -4.63 -4.86
C ALA A 64 14.15 -3.14 -4.88
N ALA A 65 13.03 -2.76 -4.27
CA ALA A 65 12.54 -1.39 -4.27
C ALA A 65 13.42 -0.50 -3.36
N PRO A 66 14.08 0.55 -3.89
CA PRO A 66 14.90 1.44 -3.08
C PRO A 66 14.05 2.50 -2.38
N VAL A 67 14.56 3.02 -1.25
CA VAL A 67 14.07 4.28 -0.69
C VAL A 67 14.45 5.42 -1.63
N LEU A 68 13.47 6.27 -1.98
CA LEU A 68 13.64 7.30 -3.00
C LEU A 68 13.94 8.69 -2.40
N ASP A 69 14.99 9.35 -2.89
CA ASP A 69 15.23 10.78 -2.63
C ASP A 69 14.44 11.64 -3.63
N THR A 70 13.49 12.44 -3.13
CA THR A 70 12.68 13.39 -3.91
C THR A 70 13.26 14.80 -3.94
N GLY A 71 14.46 15.02 -3.37
CA GLY A 71 15.09 16.33 -3.24
C GLY A 71 15.27 17.07 -4.56
N ARG A 72 15.59 16.35 -5.65
CA ARG A 72 15.70 16.96 -6.98
C ARG A 72 14.38 17.52 -7.48
N ALA A 73 13.28 16.76 -7.35
CA ALA A 73 11.95 17.20 -7.74
C ALA A 73 11.52 18.44 -6.96
N ARG A 74 11.80 18.48 -5.65
CA ARG A 74 11.53 19.64 -4.80
C ARG A 74 12.30 20.89 -5.24
N ARG A 75 13.61 20.77 -5.48
CA ARG A 75 14.47 21.92 -5.81
C ARG A 75 14.28 22.43 -7.24
N GLU A 76 14.15 21.54 -8.22
CA GLU A 76 14.14 21.92 -9.63
C GLU A 76 12.74 22.16 -10.19
N LEU A 77 11.73 21.44 -9.68
CA LEU A 77 10.34 21.54 -10.14
C LEU A 77 9.43 22.27 -9.16
N GLY A 78 9.91 22.56 -7.94
CA GLY A 78 9.04 23.03 -6.85
C GLY A 78 8.01 21.98 -6.41
N TRP A 79 8.19 20.71 -6.80
CA TRP A 79 7.24 19.65 -6.52
C TRP A 79 7.18 19.36 -5.02
N GLN A 80 5.97 19.22 -4.48
CA GLN A 80 5.73 18.80 -3.11
C GLN A 80 4.59 17.78 -3.09
N ALA A 81 4.74 16.73 -2.31
CA ALA A 81 3.66 15.77 -2.11
C ALA A 81 2.52 16.43 -1.31
N GLY A 82 1.28 16.22 -1.73
CA GLY A 82 0.10 16.69 -0.99
C GLY A 82 -0.29 15.80 0.20
N ARG A 83 0.29 14.60 0.32
CA ARG A 83 0.05 13.64 1.40
C ARG A 83 1.35 12.94 1.82
N ASP A 84 1.43 12.55 3.08
CA ASP A 84 2.49 11.68 3.60
C ASP A 84 2.29 10.21 3.19
N ALA A 85 3.33 9.40 3.38
CA ALA A 85 3.37 8.00 2.98
C ALA A 85 2.32 7.15 3.69
N ALA A 86 2.12 7.34 5.00
CA ALA A 86 1.19 6.53 5.80
C ALA A 86 -0.27 6.79 5.38
N THR A 87 -0.65 8.06 5.25
CA THR A 87 -1.97 8.48 4.77
C THR A 87 -2.21 7.97 3.35
N THR A 88 -1.21 8.11 2.46
CA THR A 88 -1.32 7.65 1.07
C THR A 88 -1.52 6.14 1.00
N LEU A 89 -0.77 5.37 1.78
CA LEU A 89 -0.91 3.91 1.82
C LEU A 89 -2.28 3.49 2.38
N ALA A 90 -2.73 4.13 3.46
CA ALA A 90 -4.04 3.85 4.05
C ALA A 90 -5.19 4.13 3.07
N GLU A 91 -5.16 5.27 2.38
CA GLU A 91 -6.14 5.61 1.34
C GLU A 91 -6.10 4.63 0.17
N ALA A 92 -4.91 4.22 -0.28
CA ALA A 92 -4.75 3.26 -1.37
C ALA A 92 -5.31 1.88 -1.00
N VAL A 93 -4.97 1.34 0.17
CA VAL A 93 -5.47 0.04 0.66
C VAL A 93 -6.99 0.09 0.81
N ARG A 94 -7.53 1.17 1.38
CA ARG A 94 -8.97 1.37 1.50
C ARG A 94 -9.65 1.41 0.14
N GLY A 95 -9.12 2.16 -0.81
CA GLY A 95 -9.65 2.24 -2.17
C GLY A 95 -9.65 0.87 -2.88
N ILE A 96 -8.60 0.08 -2.71
CA ILE A 96 -8.52 -1.30 -3.24
C ILE A 96 -9.60 -2.19 -2.61
N SER A 97 -9.75 -2.12 -1.28
CA SER A 97 -10.74 -2.89 -0.51
C SER A 97 -12.18 -2.54 -0.88
N ASP A 98 -12.47 -1.25 -1.02
CA ASP A 98 -13.80 -0.72 -1.35
C ASP A 98 -14.13 -0.89 -2.85
N GLY A 99 -13.18 -1.35 -3.68
CA GLY A 99 -13.34 -1.41 -5.12
C GLY A 99 -13.47 -0.03 -5.78
N ALA A 100 -13.00 1.01 -5.10
CA ALA A 100 -13.02 2.38 -5.58
C ALA A 100 -12.17 2.54 -6.84
N GLY A 101 -12.55 3.49 -7.69
CA GLY A 101 -11.92 3.67 -8.98
C GLY A 101 -12.27 5.01 -9.61
N THR A 102 -11.78 5.20 -10.84
CA THR A 102 -12.04 6.38 -11.66
C THR A 102 -12.54 5.94 -13.04
N ALA A 103 -12.85 6.89 -13.91
CA ALA A 103 -13.23 6.58 -15.29
C ALA A 103 -12.09 5.98 -16.14
N SER A 104 -10.84 5.98 -15.65
CA SER A 104 -9.72 5.43 -16.42
C SER A 104 -9.85 3.90 -16.56
N PRO A 105 -9.65 3.32 -17.76
CA PRO A 105 -9.88 1.89 -18.00
C PRO A 105 -9.16 0.94 -17.00
N PRO A 106 -7.89 1.18 -16.61
CA PRO A 106 -7.20 0.32 -15.63
C PRO A 106 -7.71 0.48 -14.19
N LEU A 107 -8.33 1.61 -13.84
CA LEU A 107 -8.83 1.89 -12.49
C LEU A 107 -10.36 1.96 -12.46
N ARG A 108 -11.06 1.28 -13.37
CA ARG A 108 -12.52 1.24 -13.32
C ARG A 108 -13.00 0.67 -11.98
N PRO A 109 -14.04 1.26 -11.37
CA PRO A 109 -14.60 0.74 -10.13
C PRO A 109 -14.97 -0.73 -10.27
N ARG A 110 -14.67 -1.51 -9.24
CA ARG A 110 -15.01 -2.93 -9.17
C ARG A 110 -16.14 -3.10 -8.17
N HIS A 111 -17.15 -3.87 -8.53
CA HIS A 111 -18.22 -4.20 -7.59
C HIS A 111 -17.70 -5.26 -6.61
N VAL A 112 -17.23 -4.82 -5.43
CA VAL A 112 -16.80 -5.73 -4.35
C VAL A 112 -17.98 -5.89 -3.39
N PRO A 113 -18.55 -7.11 -3.23
CA PRO A 113 -19.54 -7.35 -2.19
C PRO A 113 -18.91 -7.01 -0.84
N ARG A 114 -19.49 -6.06 -0.10
CA ARG A 114 -19.00 -5.69 1.23
C ARG A 114 -19.02 -6.91 2.13
N ARG A 115 -17.85 -7.36 2.57
CA ARG A 115 -17.77 -8.38 3.62
C ARG A 115 -18.14 -7.71 4.94
N PRO A 116 -19.03 -8.30 5.76
CA PRO A 116 -19.34 -7.73 7.07
C PRO A 116 -18.06 -7.63 7.91
N PRO A 117 -17.91 -6.58 8.75
CA PRO A 117 -16.73 -6.38 9.58
C PRO A 117 -16.48 -7.63 10.43
N ARG A 118 -15.27 -8.19 10.34
CA ARG A 118 -14.82 -9.25 11.25
C ARG A 118 -14.28 -8.57 12.50
N GLY A 119 -15.14 -8.45 13.50
CA GLY A 119 -14.81 -7.94 14.82
C GLY A 119 -16.01 -8.09 15.74
N ARG A 120 -15.78 -8.44 17.01
CA ARG A 120 -16.83 -8.45 18.03
C ARG A 120 -17.33 -6.99 18.17
N PRO A 121 -18.64 -6.72 18.15
CA PRO A 121 -19.14 -5.38 18.39
C PRO A 121 -18.56 -4.85 19.70
N VAL A 122 -17.97 -3.65 19.66
CA VAL A 122 -17.60 -2.91 20.86
C VAL A 122 -18.93 -2.66 21.58
N PRO A 123 -19.14 -3.17 22.81
CA PRO A 123 -20.38 -2.90 23.51
C PRO A 123 -20.51 -1.39 23.70
N GLU A 124 -21.57 -0.81 23.15
CA GLU A 124 -21.96 0.55 23.47
C GLU A 124 -22.22 0.60 24.98
N ALA A 125 -21.27 1.18 25.71
CA ALA A 125 -21.49 1.54 27.09
C ALA A 125 -22.62 2.58 27.09
N GLY A 126 -23.79 2.13 27.55
CA GLY A 126 -24.97 2.98 27.68
C GLY A 126 -24.63 4.20 28.52
N ILE A 127 -24.61 5.36 27.88
CA ILE A 127 -24.63 6.63 28.60
C ILE A 127 -26.10 6.82 28.99
N GLY A 128 -26.37 6.50 30.25
CA GLY A 128 -27.65 6.75 30.89
C GLY A 128 -28.04 8.22 30.80
N ARG A 129 -29.37 8.43 30.73
CA ARG A 129 -30.03 9.74 30.71
C ARG A 129 -29.79 10.55 31.98
#